data_AF-A0A949WZW6-F1
#
_entry.id   AF-A0A949WZW6-F1
#
_cell.length_a   1.000
_cell.length_b   1.000
_cell.length_c   1.000
_cell.angle_alpha   90.00
_cell.angle_beta   90.00
_cell.angle_gamma   90.00
#
_symmetry.space_group_name_H-M   'P 1'
#
loop_
_entity.id
_entity.type
_entity.pdbx_description
1 polymer ?
#
loop_
_entity_poly.entity_id
_entity_poly.type
_entity_poly.pdbx_seq_one_letter_code
_entity_poly.pdbx_strand_id
1 'polypeptide(L)' 'MESQLVERIDNLEERLQELNSLLMESSKGVKDRNHIEAEIRAVDVQLAHYRAVLANNDGKS' A
#
# COMPACT_ATOMS: atom_id res chain seq x y z
N MET A 1 -20.57 -1.12 -1.15
CA MET A 1 -19.35 -1.62 -1.83
C MET A 1 -18.20 -0.64 -1.65
N GLU A 2 -18.45 0.67 -1.82
CA GLU A 2 -17.51 1.76 -1.58
C GLU A 2 -16.85 1.75 -0.19
N SER A 3 -17.61 1.55 0.89
CA SER A 3 -17.07 1.45 2.25
C SER A 3 -16.00 0.36 2.44
N GLN A 4 -16.12 -0.79 1.76
CA GLN A 4 -15.10 -1.85 1.81
C GLN A 4 -13.86 -1.52 0.98
N LEU A 5 -14.03 -0.68 -0.05
CA LEU A 5 -12.92 -0.24 -0.89
C LEU A 5 -12.08 0.81 -0.17
N VAL A 6 -12.73 1.76 0.51
CA VAL A 6 -12.06 2.75 1.38
C VAL A 6 -11.30 2.06 2.50
N GLU A 7 -11.93 1.14 3.23
CA GLU A 7 -11.26 0.37 4.29
C GLU A 7 -10.04 -0.41 3.79
N ARG A 8 -10.10 -0.98 2.58
CA ARG A 8 -8.95 -1.66 1.96
C ARG A 8 -7.82 -0.69 1.61
N ILE A 9 -8.14 0.52 1.16
CA ILE A 9 -7.14 1.55 0.87
C ILE A 9 -6.47 1.97 2.18
N ASP A 10 -7.24 2.25 3.23
CA ASP A 10 -6.71 2.66 4.54
C ASP A 10 -5.76 1.59 5.12
N ASN A 11 -6.16 0.32 5.08
CA ASN A 11 -5.31 -0.79 5.56
C ASN A 11 -4.00 -0.92 4.76
N LEU A 12 -4.04 -0.66 3.45
CA LEU A 12 -2.84 -0.69 2.62
C LEU A 12 -1.93 0.52 2.87
N GLU A 13 -2.51 1.69 3.15
CA GLU A 13 -1.75 2.88 3.55
C GLU A 13 -1.06 2.69 4.90
N GLU A 14 -1.74 2.10 5.89
CA GLU A 14 -1.14 1.73 7.17
C GLU A 14 0.02 0.75 6.96
N ARG A 15 -0.20 -0.30 6.17
CA ARG A 15 0.86 -1.27 5.85
C ARG A 15 2.05 -0.62 5.15
N LEU A 16 1.82 0.33 4.26
CA LEU A 16 2.88 1.08 3.59
C LEU A 16 3.69 1.91 4.59
N GLN A 17 3.06 2.54 5.58
CA GLN A 17 3.75 3.27 6.64
C GLN A 17 4.62 2.34 7.51
N GLU A 18 4.10 1.16 7.88
CA GLU A 18 4.86 0.15 8.61
C GLU A 18 6.12 -0.28 7.84
N LEU A 19 5.96 -0.62 6.55
CA LEU A 19 7.06 -1.08 5.71
C LEU A 19 8.13 0.00 5.51
N ASN A 20 7.72 1.26 5.34
CA ASN A 20 8.67 2.38 5.26
C ASN A 20 9.42 2.58 6.57
N SER A 21 8.73 2.50 7.72
CA SER A 21 9.37 2.58 9.04
C SER A 21 10.39 1.45 9.21
N LEU A 22 10.00 0.23 8.84
CA LEU A 22 10.86 -0.95 8.82
C LEU A 22 12.06 -0.78 7.88
N LEU A 23 11.93 -0.08 6.75
CA LEU A 23 13.05 0.16 5.83
C LEU A 23 14.06 1.17 6.39
N MET A 24 13.59 2.15 7.16
CA MET A 24 14.43 3.18 7.79
C MET A 24 15.25 2.66 8.97
N GLU A 25 14.88 1.50 9.53
CA GLU A 25 15.65 0.83 10.58
C GLU A 25 17.04 0.40 10.06
N SER A 26 18.08 1.10 10.53
CA SER A 26 19.47 0.95 10.05
C SER A 26 20.10 -0.44 10.27
N SER A 27 19.49 -1.30 11.08
CA SER A 27 20.03 -2.61 11.47
C SER A 27 19.76 -3.73 10.45
N LYS A 28 19.00 -3.48 9.38
CA LYS A 28 18.59 -4.55 8.44
C LYS A 28 19.67 -4.89 7.41
N GLY A 29 19.84 -6.19 7.16
CA GLY A 29 20.70 -6.70 6.10
C GLY A 29 20.13 -6.40 4.71
N VAL A 30 20.97 -6.48 3.67
CA VAL A 30 20.58 -6.18 2.27
C VAL A 30 19.41 -7.04 1.80
N LYS A 31 19.36 -8.33 2.19
CA LYS A 31 18.27 -9.23 1.82
C LYS A 31 16.92 -8.78 2.40
N ASP A 32 16.92 -8.33 3.66
CA ASP A 32 15.71 -7.88 4.34
C ASP A 32 15.21 -6.56 3.74
N ARG A 33 16.14 -5.64 3.41
CA ARG A 33 15.79 -4.40 2.69
C ARG A 33 15.16 -4.69 1.33
N ASN A 34 15.78 -5.55 0.53
CA ASN A 34 15.25 -5.93 -0.78
C ASN A 34 13.84 -6.55 -0.68
N HIS A 35 13.60 -7.33 0.37
CA HIS A 35 12.29 -7.92 0.63
C HIS A 35 11.26 -6.85 1.00
N ILE A 36 11.59 -5.94 1.93
CA ILE A 36 10.73 -4.82 2.33
C ILE A 36 10.40 -3.93 1.12
N GLU A 37 11.39 -3.58 0.31
CA GLU A 37 11.20 -2.80 -0.92
C GLU A 37 10.31 -3.52 -1.94
N ALA A 38 10.39 -4.85 -2.03
CA ALA A 38 9.50 -5.64 -2.88
C ALA A 38 8.05 -5.62 -2.37
N GLU A 39 7.85 -5.70 -1.05
CA GLU A 39 6.52 -5.56 -0.44
C GLU A 39 5.94 -4.16 -0.65
N ILE A 40 6.75 -3.10 -0.49
CA ILE A 40 6.34 -1.71 -0.75
C ILE A 40 5.81 -1.57 -2.18
N ARG A 41 6.57 -2.06 -3.18
CA ARG A 41 6.14 -2.03 -4.59
C ARG A 41 4.83 -2.79 -4.81
N ALA A 42 4.62 -3.92 -4.14
CA ALA A 42 3.39 -4.69 -4.25
C ALA A 42 2.17 -3.97 -3.63
N VAL A 43 2.38 -3.27 -2.51
CA VAL A 43 1.35 -2.44 -1.86
C VAL A 43 1.00 -1.23 -2.73
N ASP A 44 2.00 -0.55 -3.30
CA ASP A 44 1.79 0.60 -4.19
C ASP A 44 0.95 0.25 -5.42
N VAL A 45 1.21 -0.92 -6.05
CA VAL A 45 0.42 -1.41 -7.18
C VAL A 45 -1.04 -1.66 -6.77
N GLN A 46 -1.28 -2.24 -5.60
CA GLN A 46 -2.63 -2.48 -5.10
C GLN A 46 -3.37 -1.18 -4.75
N LEU A 47 -2.68 -0.22 -4.11
CA LEU A 47 -3.23 1.10 -3.83
C LEU A 47 -3.60 1.84 -5.11
N ALA A 48 -2.75 1.83 -6.11
CA ALA A 48 -3.02 2.43 -7.42
C ALA A 48 -4.27 1.80 -8.06
N HIS A 49 -4.40 0.46 -8.00
CA HIS A 49 -5.57 -0.24 -8.49
C HIS A 49 -6.86 0.17 -7.75
N TYR A 50 -6.88 0.09 -6.42
CA TYR A 50 -8.08 0.38 -5.64
C TYR A 50 -8.50 1.84 -5.71
N ARG A 51 -7.55 2.79 -5.70
CA ARG A 51 -7.84 4.22 -5.90
C ARG A 51 -8.42 4.50 -7.29
N ALA A 52 -7.92 3.83 -8.33
CA ALA A 52 -8.50 3.93 -9.67
C ALA A 52 -9.92 3.36 -9.75
N VAL A 53 -10.19 2.24 -9.06
CA VAL A 53 -11.56 1.69 -8.96
C VAL A 53 -12.49 2.66 -8.22
N LEU A 54 -12.04 3.27 -7.13
CA LEU A 54 -12.82 4.23 -6.35
C LEU A 54 -13.18 5.45 -7.20
N ALA A 55 -12.19 6.06 -7.86
CA ALA A 55 -12.40 7.22 -8.73
C ALA A 55 -13.38 6.93 -9.89
N ASN A 56 -13.37 5.71 -10.44
CA ASN A 56 -14.30 5.29 -11.50
C ASN A 56 -15.72 5.05 -10.99
N ASN A 57 -15.90 4.78 -9.69
CA ASN A 57 -17.21 4.61 -9.07
C ASN A 57 -17.82 5.97 -8.69
N ASP A 58 -17.01 6.92 -8.22
CA ASP A 58 -17.44 8.28 -7.87
C ASP A 58 -17.93 9.06 -9.10
N GLY A 59 -17.32 8.85 -10.27
CA GLY A 59 -17.72 9.50 -11.53
C GLY A 59 -18.98 8.93 -12.21
N LYS A 60 -19.64 7.93 -11.61
CA LYS A 60 -20.86 7.29 -12.15
C LYS A 60 -22.13 7.56 -11.32
N SER A 61 -22.07 8.42 -10.32
CA SER A 61 -23.22 8.85 -9.51
C SER A 61 -23.84 10.14 -10.01
#